data_AF-A0A1C6BR62-F1
#
_entry.id   AF-A0A1C6BR62-F1
#
_cell.length_a   1.000
_cell.length_b   1.000
_cell.length_c   1.000
_cell.angle_alpha   90.00
_cell.angle_beta   90.00
_cell.angle_gamma   90.00
#
_symmetry.space_group_name_H-M   'P 1'
#
loop_
_entity.id
_entity.type
_entity.pdbx_description
1 polymer ?
#
loop_
_entity_poly.entity_id
_entity_poly.type
_entity_poly.pdbx_seq_one_letter_code
_entity_poly.pdbx_strand_id
1 'polypeptide(L)' 'MLYDSLPEEYSSIYQKNNNLIKEYKLNGVIHYLMENNGAYSAVWTNENAEVLIQGDLSTEDLEKMINSVYKG' A
#
# COMPACT_ATOMS: atom_id res chain seq x y z
N MET A 1 25.54 -28.27 2.98
CA MET A 1 24.32 -27.67 2.40
C MET A 1 23.18 -28.00 3.33
N LEU A 2 22.39 -27.02 3.76
CA LEU A 2 21.47 -27.13 4.90
C LEU A 2 20.01 -27.07 4.40
N TYR A 3 19.57 -28.07 3.63
CA TYR A 3 18.22 -28.14 3.06
C TYR A 3 17.70 -29.60 3.00
N ASP A 4 17.83 -30.36 4.08
CA ASP A 4 17.34 -31.76 4.12
C ASP A 4 15.97 -31.94 4.81
N SER A 5 15.30 -30.85 5.22
CA SER A 5 13.91 -30.96 5.66
C SER A 5 13.19 -29.61 5.55
N LEU A 6 12.24 -29.51 4.62
CA LEU A 6 11.22 -28.47 4.66
C LEU A 6 10.31 -28.76 5.85
N PRO A 7 9.99 -27.78 6.71
CA PRO A 7 9.01 -27.99 7.77
C PRO A 7 7.64 -28.34 7.15
N GLU A 8 6.98 -29.34 7.72
CA GLU A 8 5.74 -29.95 7.22
C GLU A 8 4.55 -28.98 7.22
N GLU A 9 4.66 -27.85 7.94
CA GLU A 9 3.73 -26.73 7.88
C GLU A 9 4.48 -25.43 7.59
N TYR A 10 4.42 -24.99 6.34
CA TYR A 10 4.43 -23.55 6.08
C TYR A 10 3.10 -23.01 6.61
N SER A 11 3.12 -22.48 7.84
CA SER A 11 2.10 -21.56 8.30
C SER A 11 2.19 -20.32 7.39
N SER A 12 1.56 -20.43 6.23
CA SER A 12 1.27 -19.32 5.34
C SER A 12 0.10 -18.58 5.98
N ILE A 13 0.35 -18.02 7.16
CA ILE A 13 -0.56 -17.02 7.71
C ILE A 13 -0.35 -15.81 6.81
N TYR A 14 -1.00 -15.84 5.64
CA TYR A 14 -1.41 -14.63 4.98
C TYR A 14 -2.36 -13.98 5.98
N GLN A 15 -1.82 -13.17 6.89
CA GLN A 15 -2.62 -12.13 7.50
C GLN A 15 -3.05 -11.27 6.32
N LYS A 16 -4.22 -11.61 5.76
CA LYS A 16 -5.11 -10.59 5.25
C LYS A 16 -5.44 -9.80 6.50
N ASN A 17 -4.55 -8.88 6.88
CA ASN A 17 -4.92 -7.88 7.85
C ASN A 17 -6.28 -7.39 7.37
N ASN A 18 -7.21 -7.23 8.29
CA ASN A 18 -8.50 -6.60 8.04
C ASN A 18 -8.28 -5.10 7.76
N ASN A 19 -7.19 -4.76 7.06
CA ASN A 19 -6.64 -3.47 6.75
C ASN A 19 -7.78 -2.66 6.16
N LEU A 20 -8.17 -1.64 6.92
CA LEU A 20 -9.04 -0.59 6.46
C LEU A 20 -8.36 0.03 5.24
N ILE A 21 -8.76 -0.39 4.05
CA ILE A 21 -8.42 0.35 2.83
C ILE A 21 -9.16 1.67 2.96
N LYS A 22 -8.42 2.77 3.10
CA LYS A 22 -9.00 4.11 3.16
C LYS A 22 -9.03 4.66 1.74
N GLU A 23 -10.22 4.99 1.26
CA GLU A 23 -10.39 5.73 0.00
C GLU A 23 -10.16 7.22 0.23
N TYR A 24 -9.25 7.81 -0.52
CA TYR A 24 -9.02 9.25 -0.58
C TYR A 24 -9.36 9.77 -1.98
N LYS A 25 -10.42 10.59 -2.07
CA LYS A 25 -10.94 11.08 -3.35
C LYS A 25 -10.39 12.48 -3.62
N LEU A 26 -9.69 12.64 -4.74
CA LEU A 26 -9.13 13.91 -5.17
C LEU A 26 -9.26 14.01 -6.69
N ASN A 27 -9.78 15.14 -7.20
CA ASN A 27 -9.95 15.41 -8.64
C ASN A 27 -10.69 14.31 -9.42
N GLY A 28 -11.64 13.61 -8.79
CA GLY A 28 -12.38 12.50 -9.40
C GLY A 28 -11.63 11.16 -9.44
N VAL A 29 -10.39 11.10 -8.96
CA VAL A 29 -9.58 9.88 -8.83
C VAL A 29 -9.68 9.34 -7.40
N ILE A 30 -9.86 8.02 -7.28
CA ILE A 30 -9.86 7.32 -6.00
C ILE A 30 -8.43 6.82 -5.74
N HIS A 31 -7.88 7.21 -4.58
CA HIS A 31 -6.59 6.77 -4.11
C HIS A 31 -6.81 5.81 -2.95
N TYR A 32 -6.25 4.61 -3.03
CA TYR A 32 -6.40 3.59 -2.00
C TYR A 32 -5.19 3.64 -1.07
N LEU A 33 -5.40 4.09 0.16
CA LEU A 33 -4.40 4.05 1.20
C LEU A 33 -4.49 2.72 1.94
N MET A 34 -3.34 2.06 2.09
CA MET A 34 -3.23 0.74 2.69
C MET A 34 -2.03 0.71 3.63
N GLU A 35 -2.19 0.08 4.78
CA GLU A 35 -1.10 -0.29 5.67
C GLU A 35 -0.76 -1.76 5.43
N ASN A 36 0.49 -2.14 5.25
CA ASN A 36 0.89 -3.54 5.21
C ASN A 36 2.11 -3.75 6.11
N ASN A 37 1.92 -4.51 7.17
CA ASN A 37 2.99 -4.89 8.10
C ASN A 37 3.79 -3.67 8.60
N GLY A 38 3.09 -2.58 8.96
CA GLY A 38 3.67 -1.31 9.42
C GLY A 38 4.15 -0.35 8.33
N ALA A 39 4.14 -0.74 7.04
CA ALA A 39 4.45 0.15 5.93
C ALA A 39 3.17 0.72 5.31
N TYR A 40 3.12 2.04 5.16
CA TYR A 40 1.97 2.72 4.57
C TYR A 40 2.20 2.94 3.07
N SER A 41 1.14 2.76 2.30
CA SER A 41 1.16 2.90 0.85
C SER A 41 -0.11 3.57 0.31
N ALA A 42 0.02 4.21 -0.84
CA ALA A 42 -1.09 4.70 -1.65
C ALA A 42 -0.95 4.18 -3.07
N VAL A 43 -2.04 3.66 -3.62
CA VAL A 43 -2.10 3.16 -5.01
C VAL A 43 -3.30 3.74 -5.75
N TRP A 44 -3.08 4.14 -7.00
CA TRP A 44 -4.14 4.58 -7.90
C TRP A 44 -3.69 4.52 -9.36
N THR A 45 -4.67 4.65 -10.24
CA THR A 45 -4.46 4.89 -11.67
C THR A 45 -4.95 6.29 -12.02
N ASN A 46 -4.18 7.05 -12.78
CA ASN A 46 -4.58 8.33 -13.35
C ASN A 46 -4.29 8.32 -14.85
N GLU A 47 -5.35 8.30 -15.67
CA GLU A 47 -5.29 8.12 -17.12
C GLU A 47 -4.44 6.91 -17.53
N ASN A 48 -3.25 7.14 -18.10
CA ASN A 48 -2.33 6.12 -18.59
C ASN A 48 -1.19 5.78 -17.61
N ALA A 49 -1.25 6.32 -16.39
CA ALA A 49 -0.25 6.09 -15.36
C ALA A 49 -0.82 5.29 -14.18
N GLU A 50 -0.07 4.29 -13.74
CA GLU A 50 -0.23 3.67 -12.43
C GLU A 50 0.77 4.31 -11.46
N VAL A 51 0.33 4.59 -10.23
CA VAL A 51 1.17 5.22 -9.21
C VAL A 51 1.14 4.40 -7.92
N LEU A 52 2.33 4.16 -7.39
CA LEU A 52 2.57 3.60 -6.07
C LEU A 52 3.45 4.55 -5.27
N ILE A 53 2.98 4.93 -4.08
CA ILE A 53 3.79 5.57 -3.05
C ILE A 53 3.84 4.61 -1.87
N GLN A 54 5.04 4.32 -1.35
CA GLN A 54 5.21 3.44 -0.19
C GLN A 54 6.42 3.85 0.64
N GLY A 55 6.30 3.74 1.97
CA GLY A 55 7.40 3.94 2.89
C GLY A 55 7.00 3.88 4.35
N ASP A 56 7.93 4.27 5.22
CA ASP A 56 7.67 4.60 6.61
C ASP A 56 7.00 5.99 6.66
N LEU A 57 5.69 6.00 6.48
CA LEU A 57 4.86 7.19 6.26
C LEU A 57 3.62 7.09 7.13
N SER A 58 3.00 8.22 7.45
CA SER A 58 1.62 8.22 7.95
C SER A 58 0.61 8.31 6.81
N THR A 59 -0.67 8.05 7.08
CA THR A 59 -1.74 8.32 6.10
C THR A 59 -1.82 9.80 5.72
N GLU A 60 -1.47 10.71 6.64
CA GLU A 60 -1.45 12.15 6.38
C GLU A 60 -0.32 12.54 5.42
N ASP A 61 0.84 11.88 5.54
CA ASP A 61 1.96 12.08 4.61
C ASP A 61 1.58 11.59 3.21
N LEU A 62 0.94 10.43 3.11
CA LEU A 62 0.43 9.92 1.84
C LEU A 62 -0.55 10.90 1.20
N GLU A 63 -1.51 11.45 1.96
CA GLU A 63 -2.42 12.47 1.44
C GLU A 63 -1.68 13.73 0.96
N LYS A 64 -0.69 14.23 1.70
CA LYS A 64 0.14 15.38 1.27
C LYS A 64 0.91 15.09 -0.01
N MET A 65 1.49 13.89 -0.14
CA MET A 65 2.22 13.46 -1.33
C MET A 65 1.29 13.28 -2.53
N ILE A 66 0.10 12.71 -2.34
CA ILE A 66 -0.93 12.66 -3.40
C ILE A 66 -1.27 14.09 -3.86
N ASN A 67 -1.48 15.01 -2.92
CA ASN A 67 -1.75 16.40 -3.26
C ASN A 67 -0.61 17.07 -4.03
N SER A 68 0.66 16.75 -3.74
CA SER A 68 1.80 17.36 -4.46
C SER A 68 1.93 16.86 -5.90
N VAL A 69 1.54 15.60 -6.18
CA VAL A 69 1.51 15.06 -7.56
C VAL A 69 0.63 15.90 -8.49
N TYR A 70 -0.45 16.50 -7.98
CA TYR A 70 -1.36 17.33 -8.76
C TYR A 70 -1.05 18.83 -8.74
N LYS A 71 -0.07 19.28 -7.93
CA LYS A 71 0.29 20.70 -7.75
C LYS A 71 1.55 21.09 -8.53
N GLY A 72 1.62 20.69 -9.80
CA GLY A 72 2.77 20.96 -10.69
C GLY A 72 3.29 22.39 -10.62
#